data_AF-A0A3B9RAU2-F1
#
_entry.id   AF-A0A3B9RAU2-F1
#
_cell.length_a   1.000
_cell.length_b   1.000
_cell.length_c   1.000
_cell.angle_alpha   90.00
_cell.angle_beta   90.00
_cell.angle_gamma   90.00
#
_symmetry.space_group_name_H-M   'P 1'
#
loop_
_entity.id
_entity.type
_entity.pdbx_description
1 polymer ?
#
loop_
_entity_poly.entity_id
_entity_poly.type
_entity_poly.pdbx_seq_one_letter_code
_entity_poly.pdbx_strand_id
1 'polypeptide(L)'
;EGIGVLFQADFILRHGAQQWLQSLPIFNRFLSEPFIELSEEDLLMFQRLINEMDTEYVNDDFLKYEMLEAQLTQVLVKLSRLYRASKESKISVDTQHMMTLESLINKQFKNNRSVVDYAAQLYMTPQNLNRITKKAMGKSVSELINEKLIIEIKRYLVYTDMSSEEIAHFFNFYDNSYFTKTFKKAVGETPKAFRKKQKELFFPTK
;
A
#
# COMPACT_ATOMS: atom_id res chain seq x y z
N GLU A 1 -27.45 11.06 -9.78
CA GLU A 1 -27.10 10.97 -8.34
C GLU A 1 -26.11 9.82 -8.16
N GLY A 2 -25.26 9.87 -7.14
CA GLY A 2 -24.25 8.84 -6.90
C GLY A 2 -23.97 8.73 -5.41
N ILE A 3 -23.56 7.54 -4.96
CA ILE A 3 -23.25 7.28 -3.55
C ILE A 3 -21.73 7.15 -3.40
N GLY A 4 -21.16 7.83 -2.41
CA GLY A 4 -19.74 7.76 -2.08
C GLY A 4 -19.54 7.21 -0.68
N VAL A 5 -18.70 6.19 -0.55
CA VAL A 5 -18.26 5.64 0.74
C VAL A 5 -16.84 6.13 1.02
N LEU A 6 -16.66 6.99 2.02
CA LEU A 6 -15.36 7.49 2.46
C LEU A 6 -14.96 6.84 3.78
N PHE A 7 -13.73 6.33 3.86
CA PHE A 7 -13.20 5.70 5.07
C PHE A 7 -11.69 5.91 5.19
N GLN A 8 -11.19 5.86 6.42
CA GLN A 8 -9.74 5.81 6.68
C GLN A 8 -9.27 4.35 6.65
N ALA A 9 -8.03 4.10 6.21
CA ALA A 9 -7.50 2.73 6.16
C ALA A 9 -7.53 2.02 7.52
N ASP A 10 -7.35 2.77 8.61
CA ASP A 10 -7.34 2.26 9.99
C ASP A 10 -8.74 1.90 10.51
N PHE A 11 -9.81 2.26 9.78
CA PHE A 11 -11.17 1.81 10.06
C PHE A 11 -11.34 0.28 9.86
N ILE A 12 -10.57 -0.30 8.94
CA ILE A 12 -10.55 -1.75 8.77
C ILE A 12 -9.78 -2.33 9.98
N LEU A 13 -10.50 -3.02 10.89
CA LEU A 13 -9.98 -3.55 12.17
C LEU A 13 -9.07 -4.78 12.01
N ARG A 14 -8.25 -4.80 10.94
CA ARG A 14 -7.28 -5.84 10.62
C ARG A 14 -5.87 -5.33 10.88
N HIS A 15 -5.05 -6.13 11.57
CA HIS A 15 -3.61 -5.88 11.58
C HIS A 15 -3.07 -5.87 10.15
N GLY A 16 -2.50 -4.73 9.73
CA GLY A 16 -2.03 -4.55 8.36
C GLY A 16 -3.11 -4.16 7.35
N ALA A 17 -4.23 -3.56 7.79
CA ALA A 17 -5.30 -3.05 6.92
C ALA A 17 -4.81 -2.29 5.69
N GLN A 18 -3.85 -1.38 5.86
CA GLN A 18 -3.27 -0.64 4.74
C GLN A 18 -2.55 -1.54 3.73
N GLN A 19 -1.83 -2.57 4.20
CA GLN A 19 -1.18 -3.56 3.34
C GLN A 19 -2.22 -4.42 2.61
N TRP A 20 -3.31 -4.78 3.28
CA TRP A 20 -4.41 -5.50 2.68
C TRP A 20 -5.13 -4.68 1.60
N LEU A 21 -5.48 -3.42 1.86
CA LEU A 21 -6.09 -2.52 0.87
C LEU A 21 -5.20 -2.37 -0.36
N GLN A 22 -3.90 -2.15 -0.18
CA GLN A 22 -2.94 -2.06 -1.28
C GLN A 22 -2.79 -3.37 -2.08
N SER A 23 -3.19 -4.51 -1.51
CA SER A 23 -3.19 -5.80 -2.21
C SER A 23 -4.40 -6.01 -3.13
N LEU A 24 -5.47 -5.24 -2.93
CA LEU A 24 -6.69 -5.38 -3.73
C LEU A 24 -6.46 -4.80 -5.15
N PRO A 25 -6.93 -5.49 -6.21
CA PRO A 25 -6.79 -5.02 -7.59
C PRO A 25 -7.26 -3.59 -7.82
N ILE A 26 -8.36 -3.15 -7.19
CA ILE A 26 -8.89 -1.81 -7.40
C ILE A 26 -7.97 -0.69 -6.89
N PHE A 27 -7.17 -0.95 -5.86
CA PHE A 27 -6.17 0.00 -5.36
C PHE A 27 -4.81 -0.17 -6.05
N ASN A 28 -4.73 -1.07 -7.04
CA ASN A 28 -3.51 -1.33 -7.77
C ASN A 28 -3.33 -0.33 -8.91
N ARG A 29 -2.29 0.51 -8.77
CA ARG A 29 -1.92 1.54 -9.76
C ARG A 29 -1.65 1.02 -11.18
N PHE A 30 -1.30 -0.26 -11.33
CA PHE A 30 -1.00 -0.86 -12.63
C PHE A 30 -2.25 -1.25 -13.43
N LEU A 31 -3.43 -1.26 -12.81
CA LEU A 31 -4.66 -1.60 -13.49
C LEU A 31 -5.41 -0.37 -14.06
N SER A 32 -4.89 0.84 -13.76
CA SER A 32 -5.03 2.12 -14.47
C SER A 32 -6.43 2.69 -14.75
N GLU A 33 -7.51 1.95 -14.52
CA GLU A 33 -8.87 2.49 -14.66
C GLU A 33 -9.56 2.48 -13.29
N PRO A 34 -9.83 3.64 -12.68
CA PRO A 34 -10.50 3.74 -11.38
C PRO A 34 -12.03 3.55 -11.49
N PHE A 35 -12.52 2.95 -12.56
CA PHE A 35 -13.93 2.72 -12.81
C PHE A 35 -14.16 1.30 -13.34
N ILE A 36 -15.34 0.75 -13.03
CA ILE A 36 -15.83 -0.54 -13.52
C ILE A 36 -17.25 -0.30 -14.00
N GLU A 37 -17.58 -0.79 -15.19
CA GLU A 37 -18.98 -0.87 -15.63
C GLU A 37 -19.66 -2.04 -14.92
N LEU A 38 -20.77 -1.78 -14.25
CA LEU A 38 -21.54 -2.78 -13.53
C LEU A 38 -22.67 -3.31 -14.41
N SER A 39 -22.92 -4.61 -14.34
CA SER A 39 -24.18 -5.18 -14.83
C SER A 39 -25.35 -4.68 -13.97
N GLU A 40 -26.58 -4.80 -14.47
CA GLU A 40 -27.77 -4.47 -13.67
C GLU A 40 -27.84 -5.31 -12.38
N GLU A 41 -27.43 -6.58 -12.45
CA GLU A 41 -27.37 -7.48 -11.29
C GLU A 41 -26.35 -7.00 -10.25
N ASP A 42 -25.15 -6.62 -10.69
CA ASP A 42 -24.10 -6.09 -9.81
C ASP A 42 -24.52 -4.74 -9.19
N LEU A 43 -25.15 -3.87 -9.97
CA LEU A 43 -25.64 -2.58 -9.50
C LEU A 43 -26.67 -2.78 -8.38
N LEU A 44 -27.66 -3.66 -8.58
CA LEU A 44 -28.65 -3.99 -7.56
C LEU A 44 -28.02 -4.61 -6.31
N MET A 45 -27.00 -5.46 -6.49
CA MET A 45 -26.24 -6.02 -5.38
C MET A 45 -25.53 -4.94 -4.57
N PHE A 46 -24.80 -4.02 -5.20
CA PHE A 46 -24.09 -2.96 -4.48
C PHE A 46 -25.04 -1.95 -3.84
N GLN A 47 -26.16 -1.62 -4.49
CA GLN A 47 -27.18 -0.78 -3.88
C GLN A 47 -27.70 -1.39 -2.58
N ARG A 48 -27.98 -2.70 -2.55
CA ARG A 48 -28.38 -3.38 -1.30
C ARG A 48 -27.31 -3.27 -0.21
N LEU A 49 -26.06 -3.59 -0.55
CA LEU A 49 -24.95 -3.53 0.42
C LEU A 49 -24.73 -2.12 0.99
N ILE A 50 -24.81 -1.11 0.13
CA ILE A 50 -24.61 0.29 0.53
C ILE A 50 -25.80 0.78 1.36
N ASN A 51 -27.03 0.39 1.03
CA ASN A 51 -28.21 0.73 1.82
C ASN A 51 -28.20 0.05 3.20
N GLU A 52 -27.70 -1.18 3.29
CA GLU A 52 -27.48 -1.85 4.57
C GLU A 52 -26.42 -1.11 5.41
N MET A 53 -25.34 -0.65 4.80
CA MET A 53 -24.34 0.20 5.48
C MET A 53 -24.91 1.54 5.93
N ASP A 54 -25.73 2.19 5.10
CA ASP A 54 -26.37 3.47 5.45
C ASP A 54 -27.36 3.30 6.61
N THR A 55 -28.14 2.22 6.59
CA THR A 55 -29.05 1.86 7.67
C THR A 55 -28.28 1.61 8.97
N GLU A 56 -27.20 0.84 8.92
CA GLU A 56 -26.32 0.60 10.08
C GLU A 56 -25.62 1.89 10.55
N TYR A 57 -25.27 2.79 9.63
CA TYR A 57 -24.64 4.07 9.98
C TYR A 57 -25.62 5.02 10.69
N VAL A 58 -26.89 5.01 10.31
CA VAL A 58 -27.93 5.83 10.93
C VAL A 58 -28.40 5.24 12.26
N ASN A 59 -28.50 3.93 12.35
CA ASN A 59 -28.86 3.24 13.60
C ASN A 59 -27.65 3.20 14.54
N ASP A 60 -27.83 3.43 15.83
CA ASP A 60 -26.75 3.44 16.81
C ASP A 60 -26.82 2.22 17.72
N ASP A 61 -26.71 1.03 17.10
CA ASP A 61 -26.87 -0.25 17.79
C ASP A 61 -25.52 -0.80 18.33
N PHE A 62 -25.62 -1.80 19.19
CA PHE A 62 -24.49 -2.53 19.72
C PHE A 62 -23.65 -3.14 18.58
N LEU A 63 -22.33 -2.94 18.63
CA LEU A 63 -21.35 -3.40 17.62
C LEU A 63 -21.50 -2.79 16.22
N LYS A 64 -22.06 -1.58 16.12
CA LYS A 64 -22.20 -0.82 14.89
C LYS A 64 -20.93 -0.74 14.03
N TYR A 65 -19.79 -0.40 14.64
CA TYR A 65 -18.56 -0.19 13.88
C TYR A 65 -17.97 -1.51 13.37
N GLU A 66 -18.12 -2.60 14.13
CA GLU A 66 -17.77 -3.95 13.71
C GLU A 66 -18.68 -4.41 12.55
N MET A 67 -19.97 -4.10 12.59
CA MET A 67 -20.89 -4.38 11.48
C MET A 67 -20.51 -3.59 10.22
N LEU A 68 -20.29 -2.27 10.36
CA LEU A 68 -19.85 -1.41 9.26
C LEU A 68 -18.51 -1.86 8.66
N GLU A 69 -17.57 -2.33 9.47
CA GLU A 69 -16.29 -2.90 9.01
C GLU A 69 -16.50 -4.17 8.16
N ALA A 70 -17.38 -5.07 8.63
CA ALA A 70 -17.70 -6.30 7.93
C ALA A 70 -18.39 -6.03 6.58
N GLN A 71 -19.35 -5.10 6.55
CA GLN A 71 -20.05 -4.69 5.34
C GLN A 71 -19.12 -3.98 4.35
N LEU A 72 -18.29 -3.04 4.82
CA LEU A 72 -17.28 -2.38 3.97
C LEU A 72 -16.32 -3.41 3.37
N THR A 73 -15.85 -4.36 4.19
CA THR A 73 -15.01 -5.46 3.72
C THR A 73 -15.71 -6.26 2.62
N GLN A 74 -16.99 -6.56 2.77
CA GLN A 74 -17.78 -7.29 1.77
C GLN A 74 -17.87 -6.52 0.45
N VAL A 75 -18.13 -5.20 0.52
CA VAL A 75 -18.13 -4.30 -0.65
C VAL A 75 -16.77 -4.35 -1.35
N LEU A 76 -15.68 -4.10 -0.62
CA LEU A 76 -14.32 -4.08 -1.16
C LEU A 76 -13.92 -5.40 -1.82
N VAL A 77 -14.28 -6.54 -1.23
CA VAL A 77 -13.99 -7.87 -1.78
C VAL A 77 -14.78 -8.14 -3.05
N LYS A 78 -16.10 -7.86 -3.06
CA LYS A 78 -16.94 -8.05 -4.25
C LYS A 78 -16.48 -7.17 -5.41
N LEU A 79 -16.20 -5.90 -5.11
CA LEU A 79 -15.76 -4.93 -6.09
C LEU A 79 -14.37 -5.30 -6.65
N SER A 80 -13.48 -5.82 -5.81
CA SER A 80 -12.19 -6.38 -6.25
C SER A 80 -12.33 -7.60 -7.17
N ARG A 81 -13.32 -8.48 -6.93
CA ARG A 81 -13.61 -9.64 -7.79
C ARG A 81 -14.13 -9.21 -9.15
N LEU A 82 -15.06 -8.26 -9.20
CA LEU A 82 -15.57 -7.70 -10.46
C LEU A 82 -14.48 -6.97 -11.22
N TYR A 83 -13.67 -6.18 -10.52
CA TYR A 83 -12.52 -5.50 -11.11
C TYR A 83 -11.59 -6.51 -11.79
N ARG A 84 -11.25 -7.59 -11.08
CA ARG A 84 -10.43 -8.67 -11.61
C ARG A 84 -11.07 -9.35 -12.82
N ALA A 85 -12.34 -9.73 -12.75
CA ALA A 85 -13.05 -10.39 -13.84
C ALA A 85 -13.13 -9.50 -15.10
N SER A 86 -13.36 -8.20 -14.92
CA SER A 86 -13.40 -7.21 -16.02
C SER A 86 -12.05 -7.01 -16.71
N LYS A 87 -10.94 -7.28 -16.00
CA LYS A 87 -9.57 -7.07 -16.48
C LYS A 87 -8.82 -8.35 -16.81
N GLU A 88 -9.29 -9.54 -16.43
CA GLU A 88 -8.60 -10.83 -16.63
C GLU A 88 -8.30 -11.14 -18.11
N SER A 89 -9.03 -10.53 -19.06
CA SER A 89 -8.75 -10.64 -20.51
C SER A 89 -7.77 -9.59 -21.07
N LYS A 90 -7.38 -8.57 -20.29
CA LYS A 90 -6.55 -7.42 -20.75
C LYS A 90 -5.27 -7.21 -19.94
N ILE A 91 -5.08 -7.91 -18.82
CA ILE A 91 -3.86 -7.78 -18.00
C ILE A 91 -2.70 -8.45 -18.72
N SER A 92 -1.70 -7.67 -19.11
CA SER A 92 -0.47 -8.22 -19.70
C SER A 92 0.31 -9.04 -18.67
N VAL A 93 1.08 -10.02 -19.14
CA VAL A 93 2.00 -10.81 -18.29
C VAL A 93 2.97 -9.89 -17.55
N ASP A 94 3.46 -8.82 -18.20
CA ASP A 94 4.33 -7.82 -17.57
C ASP A 94 3.60 -7.11 -16.40
N THR A 95 2.31 -6.77 -16.56
CA THR A 95 1.48 -6.19 -15.50
C THR A 95 1.34 -7.14 -14.31
N GLN A 96 1.08 -8.42 -14.57
CA GLN A 96 0.98 -9.43 -13.51
C GLN A 96 2.29 -9.58 -12.72
N HIS A 97 3.43 -9.58 -13.42
CA HIS A 97 4.75 -9.59 -12.79
C HIS A 97 4.99 -8.33 -11.94
N MET A 98 4.55 -7.16 -12.41
CA MET A 98 4.68 -5.90 -11.67
C MET A 98 3.84 -5.89 -10.38
N MET A 99 2.60 -6.37 -10.44
CA MET A 99 1.76 -6.51 -9.25
C MET A 99 2.38 -7.46 -8.23
N THR A 100 2.94 -8.58 -8.72
CA THR A 100 3.60 -9.56 -7.85
C THR A 100 4.89 -9.00 -7.25
N LEU A 101 5.70 -8.28 -8.04
CA LEU A 101 6.91 -7.59 -7.57
C LEU A 101 6.59 -6.58 -6.46
N GLU A 102 5.57 -5.74 -6.64
CA GLU A 102 5.16 -4.74 -5.65
C GLU A 102 4.73 -5.41 -4.33
N SER A 103 3.97 -6.50 -4.41
CA SER A 103 3.59 -7.30 -3.23
C SER A 103 4.81 -7.90 -2.51
N LEU A 104 5.76 -8.46 -3.27
CA LEU A 104 7.00 -9.00 -2.71
C LEU A 104 7.83 -7.91 -2.02
N ILE A 105 8.02 -6.75 -2.66
CA ILE A 105 8.74 -5.62 -2.06
C ILE A 105 8.06 -5.19 -0.77
N ASN A 106 6.73 -5.02 -0.77
CA ASN A 106 5.99 -4.61 0.42
C ASN A 106 6.17 -5.58 1.60
N LYS A 107 6.33 -6.88 1.33
CA LYS A 107 6.54 -7.92 2.35
C LYS A 107 8.00 -8.08 2.78
N GLN A 108 8.95 -7.88 1.86
CA GLN A 108 10.33 -8.32 2.02
C GLN A 108 11.37 -7.20 2.01
N PHE A 109 10.99 -5.93 1.87
CA PHE A 109 11.93 -4.82 1.75
C PHE A 109 12.97 -4.71 2.89
N LYS A 110 12.65 -5.19 4.10
CA LYS A 110 13.58 -5.19 5.26
C LYS A 110 14.68 -6.26 5.19
N ASN A 111 14.50 -7.29 4.37
CA ASN A 111 15.37 -8.48 4.35
C ASN A 111 16.62 -8.30 3.47
N ASN A 112 16.93 -7.06 3.05
CA ASN A 112 18.05 -6.71 2.17
C ASN A 112 18.16 -7.60 0.91
N ARG A 113 17.01 -7.94 0.31
CA ARG A 113 16.93 -8.78 -0.89
C ARG A 113 17.50 -8.04 -2.09
N SER A 114 18.36 -8.72 -2.83
CA SER A 114 18.90 -8.22 -4.09
C SER A 114 17.85 -8.30 -5.21
N VAL A 115 18.08 -7.57 -6.30
CA VAL A 115 17.24 -7.70 -7.50
C VAL A 115 17.24 -9.13 -8.04
N VAL A 116 18.33 -9.88 -7.84
CA VAL A 116 18.45 -11.29 -8.23
C VAL A 116 17.45 -12.16 -7.46
N ASP A 117 17.28 -11.91 -6.16
CA ASP A 117 16.35 -12.67 -5.33
C ASP A 117 14.89 -12.45 -5.72
N TYR A 118 14.51 -11.21 -6.08
CA TYR A 118 13.17 -10.92 -6.57
C TYR A 118 12.94 -11.53 -7.95
N ALA A 119 13.93 -11.47 -8.83
CA ALA A 119 13.84 -12.05 -10.16
C ALA A 119 13.68 -13.58 -10.09
N ALA A 120 14.42 -14.25 -9.20
CA ALA A 120 14.26 -15.68 -8.96
C ALA A 120 12.85 -16.06 -8.47
N GLN A 121 12.27 -15.31 -7.54
CA GLN A 121 10.89 -15.54 -7.06
C GLN A 121 9.82 -15.32 -8.13
N LEU A 122 10.13 -14.54 -9.17
CA LEU A 122 9.26 -14.27 -10.31
C LEU A 122 9.58 -15.16 -11.52
N TYR A 123 10.53 -16.10 -11.40
CA TYR A 123 11.02 -16.94 -12.50
C TYR A 123 11.52 -16.11 -13.71
N MET A 124 12.21 -15.00 -13.43
CA MET A 124 12.74 -14.06 -14.42
C MET A 124 14.25 -13.85 -14.25
N THR A 125 14.90 -13.36 -15.31
CA THR A 125 16.25 -12.80 -15.18
C THR A 125 16.20 -11.39 -14.57
N PRO A 126 17.24 -10.95 -13.83
CA PRO A 126 17.30 -9.59 -13.27
C PRO A 126 17.22 -8.49 -14.34
N GLN A 127 17.74 -8.77 -15.54
CA GLN A 127 17.70 -7.86 -16.68
C GLN A 127 16.28 -7.70 -17.21
N ASN A 128 15.55 -8.81 -17.39
CA ASN A 128 14.17 -8.75 -17.85
C ASN A 128 13.26 -8.07 -16.81
N LEU A 129 13.43 -8.41 -15.52
CA LEU A 129 12.69 -7.78 -14.43
C LEU A 129 12.91 -6.25 -14.41
N ASN A 130 14.16 -5.78 -14.51
CA ASN A 130 14.44 -4.35 -14.58
C ASN A 130 13.85 -3.70 -15.84
N ARG A 131 13.88 -4.38 -17.00
CA ARG A 131 13.30 -3.86 -18.24
C ARG A 131 11.80 -3.63 -18.09
N ILE A 132 11.06 -4.62 -17.58
CA ILE A 132 9.60 -4.48 -17.38
C ILE A 132 9.29 -3.42 -16.33
N THR A 133 10.08 -3.36 -15.25
CA THR A 133 9.90 -2.37 -14.17
C THR A 133 10.12 -0.95 -14.68
N LYS A 134 11.19 -0.71 -15.45
CA LYS A 134 11.45 0.59 -16.05
C LYS A 134 10.38 0.98 -17.06
N LYS A 135 9.90 0.04 -17.86
CA LYS A 135 8.81 0.30 -18.83
C LYS A 135 7.51 0.69 -18.11
N ALA A 136 7.16 0.02 -17.02
CA ALA A 136 5.92 0.25 -16.29
C ALA A 136 5.98 1.47 -15.35
N MET A 137 7.13 1.72 -14.72
CA MET A 137 7.25 2.68 -13.60
C MET A 137 8.28 3.79 -13.81
N GLY A 138 9.05 3.75 -14.90
CA GLY A 138 10.19 4.65 -15.10
C GLY A 138 11.36 4.43 -14.13
N LYS A 139 11.32 3.36 -13.31
CA LYS A 139 12.28 3.09 -12.23
C LYS A 139 12.80 1.66 -12.31
N SER A 140 14.02 1.45 -11.84
CA SER A 140 14.60 0.12 -11.62
C SER A 140 14.02 -0.54 -10.38
N VAL A 141 14.19 -1.86 -10.27
CA VAL A 141 13.75 -2.64 -9.11
C VAL A 141 14.44 -2.16 -7.84
N SER A 142 15.74 -1.84 -7.92
CA SER A 142 16.50 -1.33 -6.77
C SER A 142 15.99 0.03 -6.29
N GLU A 143 15.59 0.91 -7.22
CA GLU A 143 14.94 2.17 -6.85
C GLU A 143 13.60 1.94 -6.15
N LEU A 144 12.77 1.00 -6.62
CA LEU A 144 11.50 0.68 -5.95
C LEU A 144 11.69 0.13 -4.53
N ILE A 145 12.69 -0.75 -4.34
CA ILE A 145 13.03 -1.28 -3.01
C ILE A 145 13.49 -0.14 -2.09
N ASN A 146 14.39 0.72 -2.57
CA ASN A 146 14.89 1.85 -1.79
C ASN A 146 13.79 2.86 -1.46
N GLU A 147 12.87 3.14 -2.39
CA GLU A 147 11.72 4.01 -2.13
C GLU A 147 10.83 3.44 -1.03
N LYS A 148 10.50 2.15 -1.09
CA LYS A 148 9.72 1.49 -0.03
C LYS A 148 10.45 1.56 1.31
N LEU A 149 11.75 1.27 1.34
CA LEU A 149 12.57 1.35 2.55
C LEU A 149 12.54 2.77 3.15
N ILE A 150 12.75 3.81 2.34
CA ILE A 150 12.75 5.20 2.79
C ILE A 150 11.36 5.63 3.30
N ILE A 151 10.27 5.23 2.64
CA ILE A 151 8.90 5.50 3.11
C ILE A 151 8.68 4.92 4.51
N GLU A 152 9.11 3.68 4.74
CA GLU A 152 8.92 3.03 6.04
C GLU A 152 9.84 3.62 7.12
N ILE A 153 11.07 4.01 6.77
CA ILE A 153 11.94 4.75 7.71
C ILE A 153 11.29 6.08 8.11
N LYS A 154 10.75 6.85 7.15
CA LYS A 154 10.02 8.10 7.45
C LYS A 154 8.87 7.85 8.41
N ARG A 155 8.10 6.77 8.21
CA ARG A 155 7.00 6.39 9.10
C ARG A 155 7.48 6.14 10.52
N TYR A 156 8.55 5.36 10.71
CA TYR A 156 9.14 5.15 12.04
C TYR A 156 9.67 6.45 12.67
N LEU A 157 10.25 7.34 11.87
CA LEU A 157 10.72 8.63 12.38
C LEU A 157 9.57 9.51 12.91
N VAL A 158 8.37 9.40 12.34
CA VAL A 158 7.21 10.22 12.71
C VAL A 158 6.42 9.59 13.86
N TYR A 159 6.14 8.29 13.78
CA TYR A 159 5.14 7.63 14.64
C TYR A 159 5.73 6.82 15.80
N THR A 160 7.06 6.73 15.92
CA THR A 160 7.70 6.07 17.06
C THR A 160 8.72 6.99 17.73
N ASP A 161 9.00 6.71 18.99
CA ASP A 161 10.04 7.42 19.76
C ASP A 161 11.42 6.75 19.65
N MET A 162 11.55 5.70 18.83
CA MET A 162 12.84 5.04 18.57
C MET A 162 13.89 6.05 18.11
N SER A 163 15.08 6.02 18.68
CA SER A 163 16.23 6.81 18.24
C SER A 163 16.63 6.48 16.80
N SER A 164 17.42 7.36 16.17
CA SER A 164 17.94 7.10 14.82
C SER A 164 18.81 5.83 14.77
N GLU A 165 19.50 5.51 15.86
CA GLU A 165 20.32 4.30 15.98
C GLU A 165 19.47 3.03 16.09
N GLU A 166 18.41 3.06 16.90
CA GLU A 166 17.45 1.94 16.98
C GLU A 166 16.73 1.72 15.65
N ILE A 167 16.38 2.79 14.93
CA ILE A 167 15.78 2.69 13.59
C ILE A 167 16.79 2.10 12.60
N ALA A 168 18.04 2.57 12.61
CA ALA A 168 19.08 2.02 11.73
C ALA A 168 19.24 0.50 11.96
N HIS A 169 19.36 0.08 13.22
CA HIS A 169 19.44 -1.32 13.59
C HIS A 169 18.19 -2.10 13.15
N PHE A 170 17.00 -1.56 13.39
CA PHE A 170 15.73 -2.21 13.03
C PHE A 170 15.56 -2.43 11.52
N PHE A 171 16.13 -1.55 10.69
CA PHE A 171 16.14 -1.70 9.22
C PHE A 171 17.42 -2.38 8.70
N ASN A 172 18.17 -3.08 9.56
CA ASN A 172 19.38 -3.84 9.21
C ASN A 172 20.48 -3.00 8.56
N PHE A 173 20.59 -1.72 8.90
CA PHE A 173 21.75 -0.92 8.51
C PHE A 173 22.96 -1.32 9.35
N TYR A 174 24.12 -1.47 8.72
CA TYR A 174 25.37 -1.84 9.39
C TYR A 174 25.78 -0.84 10.48
N ASP A 175 25.59 0.45 10.21
CA ASP A 175 25.83 1.50 11.19
C ASP A 175 24.92 2.73 10.96
N ASN A 176 24.80 3.56 12.00
CA ASN A 176 23.97 4.75 12.01
C ASN A 176 24.48 5.86 11.04
N SER A 177 25.78 5.89 10.75
CA SER A 177 26.37 6.87 9.82
C SER A 177 25.96 6.58 8.37
N TYR A 178 26.01 5.31 7.96
CA TYR A 178 25.57 4.84 6.66
C TYR A 178 24.05 5.00 6.50
N PHE A 179 23.28 4.69 7.54
CA PHE A 179 21.84 5.00 7.60
C PHE A 179 21.56 6.48 7.37
N THR A 180 22.21 7.36 8.15
CA THR A 180 22.01 8.82 8.06
C THR A 180 22.37 9.35 6.69
N LYS A 181 23.49 8.89 6.10
CA LYS A 181 23.92 9.28 4.75
C LYS A 181 22.94 8.83 3.69
N THR A 182 22.46 7.58 3.77
CA THR A 182 21.48 7.01 2.84
C THR A 182 20.15 7.76 2.90
N PHE A 183 19.64 7.99 4.12
CA PHE A 183 18.41 8.75 4.32
C PHE A 183 18.54 10.19 3.80
N LYS A 184 19.63 10.89 4.16
CA LYS A 184 19.89 12.26 3.69
C LYS A 184 20.00 12.34 2.17
N LYS A 185 20.63 11.36 1.52
CA LYS A 185 20.70 11.30 0.05
C LYS A 185 19.32 11.18 -0.57
N ALA A 186 18.41 10.41 0.04
CA ALA A 186 17.07 10.17 -0.48
C ALA A 186 16.07 11.30 -0.15
N VAL A 187 16.23 11.97 1.00
CA VAL A 187 15.23 12.91 1.54
C VAL A 187 15.71 14.38 1.52
N GLY A 188 17.02 14.61 1.40
CA GLY A 188 17.64 15.94 1.40
C GLY A 188 18.07 16.44 2.78
N GLU A 189 17.59 15.81 3.86
CA GLU A 189 17.87 16.20 5.25
C GLU A 189 18.16 15.00 6.16
N THR A 190 18.73 15.24 7.34
CA THR A 190 19.07 14.16 8.27
C THR A 190 17.80 13.57 8.92
N PRO A 191 17.83 12.29 9.38
CA PRO A 191 16.70 11.68 10.09
C PRO A 191 16.19 12.52 11.27
N LYS A 192 17.11 13.11 12.03
CA LYS A 192 16.81 13.98 13.18
C LYS A 192 16.10 15.28 12.75
N ALA A 193 16.59 15.93 11.69
CA ALA A 193 15.98 17.14 11.15
C ALA A 193 14.57 16.86 10.59
N PHE A 194 14.43 15.77 9.82
CA PHE A 194 13.15 15.31 9.30
C PHE A 194 12.15 15.07 10.44
N ARG A 195 12.52 14.31 11.47
CA ARG A 195 11.66 14.04 12.63
C ARG A 195 11.19 15.32 13.30
N LYS A 196 12.10 16.25 13.58
CA LYS A 196 11.76 17.52 14.25
C LYS A 196 10.70 18.28 13.45
N LYS A 197 10.94 18.45 12.15
CA LYS A 197 10.02 19.13 11.23
C LYS A 197 8.64 18.47 11.15
N GLN A 198 8.59 17.13 11.09
CA GLN A 198 7.31 16.43 11.03
C GLN A 198 6.55 16.47 12.37
N LYS A 199 7.25 16.38 13.52
CA LYS A 199 6.60 16.53 14.83
C LYS A 199 5.98 17.92 15.00
N GLU A 200 6.66 18.99 14.55
CA GLU A 200 6.10 20.35 14.56
C GLU A 200 4.83 20.48 13.69
N LEU A 201 4.77 19.76 12.57
CA LEU A 201 3.62 19.79 11.65
C LEU A 201 2.42 18.97 12.16
N PHE A 202 2.66 17.77 12.69
CA PHE A 202 1.59 16.84 13.10
C PHE A 202 1.20 16.96 14.58
N PHE A 203 2.08 17.50 15.42
CA PHE A 203 1.88 17.70 16.85
C PHE A 203 2.36 19.10 17.26
N PRO A 204 1.72 20.17 16.78
CA PRO A 204 2.11 21.54 17.13
C PRO A 204 2.06 21.69 18.64
N THR A 205 3.23 21.88 19.26
CA THR A 205 3.33 22.21 20.68
C THR A 205 2.85 23.65 20.82
N LYS A 206 1.77 23.85 21.58
CA LYS A 206 1.24 25.19 21.89
C LYS A 206 2.29 26.06 22.57
#